data_AF-A0A0X3ASD3-F1
#
_entry.id   AF-A0A0X3ASD3-F1
#
_cell.length_a   1.000
_cell.length_b   1.000
_cell.length_c   1.000
_cell.angle_alpha   90.00
_cell.angle_beta   90.00
_cell.angle_gamma   90.00
#
_symmetry.space_group_name_H-M   'P 1'
#
loop_
_entity.id
_entity.type
_entity.pdbx_description
1 polymer ?
#
loop_
_entity_poly.entity_id
_entity_poly.type
_entity_poly.pdbx_seq_one_letter_code
_entity_poly.pdbx_strand_id
1 'polypeptide(L)'
;MKKVSEEKKAHVSKLCEEGINKIDNIFKNYSFDDEYENIPVGALKNVKDEFIKMLNTLDKRQYAPIYPRFLLDYPSSELRTYFIHIANEYDKKT
;
A
#
# COMPACT_ATOMS: atom_id res chain seq x y z
N MET A 1 26.55 -9.37 3.90
CA MET A 1 25.26 -9.14 4.59
C MET A 1 24.60 -7.80 4.25
N LYS A 2 25.30 -6.65 4.28
CA LYS A 2 24.70 -5.33 3.93
C LYS A 2 23.99 -5.29 2.56
N LYS A 3 24.60 -5.83 1.51
CA LYS A 3 24.04 -5.85 0.14
C LYS A 3 22.66 -6.50 0.02
N VAL A 4 22.43 -7.61 0.72
CA VAL A 4 21.14 -8.33 0.72
C VAL A 4 20.04 -7.54 1.44
N SER A 5 20.40 -6.74 2.44
CA SER A 5 19.45 -5.85 3.14
C SER A 5 18.99 -4.70 2.24
N GLU A 6 19.91 -4.11 1.47
CA GLU A 6 19.59 -3.03 0.53
C GLU A 6 18.71 -3.52 -0.62
N GLU A 7 19.00 -4.70 -1.19
CA GLU A 7 18.19 -5.31 -2.26
C GLU A 7 16.75 -5.61 -1.78
N LYS A 8 16.59 -6.06 -0.54
CA LYS A 8 15.29 -6.30 0.09
C LYS A 8 14.49 -5.01 0.26
N LYS A 9 15.12 -3.94 0.77
CA LYS A 9 14.47 -2.63 0.93
C LYS A 9 14.12 -2.01 -0.40
N ALA A 10 15.01 -2.07 -1.39
CA ALA A 10 14.74 -1.58 -2.75
C ALA A 10 13.54 -2.29 -3.41
N HIS A 11 13.40 -3.60 -3.20
CA HIS A 11 12.22 -4.33 -3.66
C HIS A 11 10.92 -3.82 -3.02
N VAL A 12 10.93 -3.58 -1.71
CA VAL A 12 9.77 -3.05 -0.99
C VAL A 12 9.46 -1.62 -1.43
N SER A 13 10.48 -0.77 -1.62
CA SER A 13 10.29 0.58 -2.16
C SER A 13 9.55 0.56 -3.48
N LYS A 14 9.98 -0.30 -4.41
CA LYS A 14 9.33 -0.46 -5.71
C LYS A 14 7.86 -0.88 -5.59
N LEU A 15 7.56 -1.82 -4.69
CA LEU A 15 6.18 -2.26 -4.44
C LEU A 15 5.30 -1.12 -3.89
N CYS A 16 5.81 -0.32 -2.96
CA CYS A 16 5.09 0.84 -2.45
C CYS A 16 4.85 1.88 -3.56
N GLU A 17 5.85 2.17 -4.39
CA GLU A 17 5.72 3.09 -5.53
C GLU A 17 4.70 2.59 -6.56
N GLU A 18 4.72 1.29 -6.90
CA GLU A 18 3.73 0.67 -7.78
C GLU A 18 2.31 0.79 -7.19
N GLY A 19 2.15 0.57 -5.88
CA GLY A 19 0.86 0.72 -5.21
C GLY A 19 0.36 2.16 -5.16
N ILE A 20 1.24 3.13 -4.90
CA ILE A 20 0.93 4.56 -4.97
C ILE A 20 0.48 4.93 -6.38
N ASN A 21 1.23 4.54 -7.41
CA ASN A 21 0.90 4.83 -8.80
C ASN A 21 -0.44 4.19 -9.23
N LYS A 22 -0.74 2.98 -8.74
CA LYS A 22 -2.02 2.32 -9.02
C LYS A 22 -3.19 3.12 -8.46
N ILE A 23 -3.08 3.61 -7.23
CA ILE A 23 -4.11 4.44 -6.60
C ILE A 23 -4.19 5.82 -7.27
N ASP A 24 -3.07 6.43 -7.62
CA ASP A 24 -3.05 7.72 -8.33
C ASP A 24 -3.71 7.64 -9.71
N ASN A 25 -3.56 6.52 -10.42
CA ASN A 25 -4.27 6.30 -11.67
C ASN A 25 -5.79 6.18 -11.48
N ILE A 26 -6.26 5.66 -10.35
CA ILE A 26 -7.68 5.68 -10.01
C ILE A 26 -8.12 7.13 -9.80
N PHE A 27 -7.39 7.91 -9.00
CA PHE A 27 -7.74 9.31 -8.69
C PHE A 27 -7.78 10.24 -9.90
N LYS A 28 -7.17 9.88 -11.04
CA LYS A 28 -7.29 10.66 -12.29
C LYS A 28 -8.71 10.70 -12.85
N ASN A 29 -9.52 9.68 -12.58
CA ASN A 29 -10.85 9.52 -13.17
C ASN A 29 -11.99 9.62 -12.14
N TYR A 30 -11.66 9.73 -10.86
CA TYR A 30 -12.63 9.71 -9.76
C TYR A 30 -12.35 10.87 -8.79
N SER A 31 -13.40 11.57 -8.39
CA SER A 31 -13.39 12.57 -7.33
C SER A 31 -13.43 11.90 -5.95
N PHE A 32 -13.22 12.67 -4.89
CA PHE A 32 -13.14 12.14 -3.52
C PHE A 32 -14.45 11.51 -3.03
N ASP A 33 -15.59 12.03 -3.51
CA ASP A 33 -16.92 11.57 -3.14
C ASP A 33 -17.40 10.38 -3.98
N ASP A 34 -16.60 9.96 -4.98
CA ASP A 34 -16.92 8.82 -5.82
C ASP A 34 -16.49 7.48 -5.19
N GLU A 35 -16.94 6.40 -5.83
CA GLU A 35 -16.54 5.04 -5.53
C GLU A 35 -15.86 4.39 -6.74
N TYR A 36 -14.76 3.68 -6.49
CA TYR A 36 -14.11 2.79 -7.44
C TYR A 36 -14.47 1.34 -7.08
N GLU A 37 -15.22 0.63 -7.93
CA GLU A 37 -15.62 -0.77 -7.67
C GLU A 37 -16.33 -0.97 -6.31
N ASN A 38 -17.20 -0.04 -5.92
CA ASN A 38 -17.87 0.02 -4.59
C ASN A 38 -16.92 0.31 -3.41
N ILE A 39 -15.76 0.88 -3.68
CA ILE A 39 -14.79 1.32 -2.68
C ILE A 39 -14.76 2.84 -2.69
N PRO A 40 -15.12 3.52 -1.58
CA PRO A 40 -14.98 4.96 -1.46
C PRO A 40 -13.55 5.39 -1.77
N VAL A 41 -13.40 6.40 -2.63
CA VAL A 41 -12.09 6.95 -3.01
C VAL A 41 -11.31 7.42 -1.78
N GLY A 42 -12.01 7.95 -0.76
CA GLY A 42 -11.40 8.29 0.53
C GLY A 42 -10.75 7.10 1.25
N ALA A 43 -11.28 5.88 1.12
CA ALA A 43 -10.66 4.68 1.69
C ALA A 43 -9.36 4.32 0.95
N LEU A 44 -9.32 4.48 -0.37
CA LEU A 44 -8.11 4.30 -1.17
C LEU A 44 -7.05 5.36 -0.83
N LYS A 45 -7.47 6.60 -0.51
CA LYS A 45 -6.54 7.65 -0.06
C LYS A 45 -5.82 7.24 1.22
N ASN A 46 -6.55 6.67 2.19
CA ASN A 46 -5.94 6.18 3.42
C ASN A 46 -4.88 5.11 3.11
N VAL A 47 -5.17 4.14 2.23
CA VAL A 47 -4.17 3.13 1.84
C VAL A 47 -2.94 3.76 1.19
N LYS A 48 -3.13 4.75 0.30
CA LYS A 48 -2.01 5.49 -0.32
C LYS A 48 -1.13 6.18 0.72
N ASP A 49 -1.75 6.85 1.69
CA ASP A 49 -1.00 7.54 2.76
C ASP A 49 -0.16 6.54 3.58
N GLU A 50 -0.67 5.33 3.81
CA GLU A 50 0.08 4.27 4.48
C GLU A 50 1.26 3.78 3.62
N PHE A 51 1.10 3.61 2.30
CA PHE A 51 2.22 3.28 1.41
C PHE A 51 3.32 4.35 1.40
N ILE A 52 2.95 5.63 1.45
CA ILE A 52 3.92 6.72 1.56
C ILE A 52 4.71 6.62 2.87
N LYS A 53 4.05 6.33 3.99
CA LYS A 53 4.74 6.12 5.28
C LYS A 53 5.65 4.89 5.23
N MET A 54 5.19 3.77 4.66
CA MET A 54 6.02 2.59 4.45
C MET A 54 7.29 2.92 3.66
N LEU A 55 7.15 3.65 2.55
CA LEU A 55 8.27 4.06 1.69
C LEU A 55 9.25 5.00 2.39
N ASN A 56 8.76 5.92 3.22
CA ASN A 56 9.61 6.85 3.96
C ASN A 56 10.34 6.19 5.14
N THR A 57 9.77 5.12 5.72
CA THR A 57 10.33 4.46 6.90
C THR A 57 11.21 3.25 6.55
N LEU A 58 10.74 2.35 5.68
CA LEU A 58 11.44 1.11 5.29
C LEU A 58 12.07 0.35 6.48
N ASP A 59 11.35 0.28 7.59
CA ASP A 59 11.70 -0.45 8.81
C ASP A 59 10.41 -0.79 9.58
N LYS A 60 10.06 -2.07 9.58
CA LYS A 60 8.85 -2.58 10.25
C LYS A 60 8.83 -2.41 11.76
N ARG A 61 9.99 -2.23 12.39
CA ARG A 61 10.07 -1.97 13.84
C ARG A 61 9.67 -0.53 14.16
N GLN A 62 9.75 0.36 13.19
CA GLN A 62 9.40 1.78 13.34
C GLN A 62 7.98 2.07 12.85
N TYR A 63 7.48 1.31 11.88
CA TYR A 63 6.16 1.53 11.33
C TYR A 63 5.51 0.22 10.87
N ALA A 64 4.25 0.02 11.22
CA ALA A 64 3.41 -1.06 10.71
C ALA A 64 2.23 -0.42 9.96
N PRO A 65 1.93 -0.84 8.72
CA PRO A 65 0.83 -0.26 7.96
C PRO A 65 -0.53 -0.52 8.63
N ILE A 66 -1.37 0.52 8.67
CA ILE A 66 -2.66 0.52 9.36
C ILE A 66 -3.77 0.77 8.37
N TYR A 67 -3.96 -0.19 7.45
CA TYR A 67 -5.18 -0.30 6.64
C TYR A 67 -5.95 -1.63 6.83
N PRO A 68 -5.95 -2.29 8.00
CA PRO A 68 -6.68 -3.54 8.17
C PRO A 68 -8.19 -3.37 7.99
N ARG A 69 -8.74 -2.18 8.30
CA ARG A 69 -10.16 -1.88 8.07
C ARG A 69 -10.51 -1.96 6.58
N PHE A 70 -9.66 -1.44 5.68
CA PHE A 70 -9.86 -1.62 4.24
C PHE A 70 -9.95 -3.10 3.86
N LEU A 71 -9.07 -3.94 4.43
CA LEU A 71 -9.03 -5.38 4.12
C LEU A 71 -10.25 -6.15 4.62
N LEU A 72 -10.90 -5.64 5.67
CA LEU A 72 -12.12 -6.21 6.26
C LEU A 72 -13.38 -5.72 5.56
N ASP A 73 -13.44 -4.43 5.23
CA ASP A 73 -14.61 -3.79 4.63
C ASP A 73 -14.75 -4.17 3.14
N TYR A 74 -13.63 -4.42 2.45
CA TYR A 74 -13.60 -4.76 1.01
C TYR A 74 -12.95 -6.14 0.74
N PRO A 75 -13.51 -7.24 1.29
CA PRO A 75 -12.89 -8.57 1.23
C PRO A 75 -12.80 -9.14 -0.21
N SER A 76 -13.69 -8.71 -1.09
CA SER A 76 -13.81 -9.21 -2.47
C SER A 76 -13.05 -8.39 -3.51
N SER A 77 -12.42 -7.28 -3.12
CA SER A 77 -11.70 -6.42 -4.06
C SER A 77 -10.39 -7.04 -4.53
N GLU A 78 -10.07 -6.92 -5.82
CA GLU A 78 -8.73 -7.28 -6.33
C GLU A 78 -7.61 -6.46 -5.68
N LEU A 79 -7.91 -5.20 -5.31
CA LEU A 79 -6.97 -4.32 -4.61
C LEU A 79 -6.58 -4.90 -3.26
N ARG A 80 -7.47 -5.63 -2.58
CA ARG A 80 -7.17 -6.27 -1.29
C ARG A 80 -5.99 -7.22 -1.38
N THR A 81 -6.02 -8.14 -2.35
CA THR A 81 -4.95 -9.13 -2.53
C THR A 81 -3.61 -8.44 -2.80
N TYR A 82 -3.64 -7.39 -3.61
CA TYR A 82 -2.46 -6.58 -3.92
C TYR A 82 -1.92 -5.84 -2.68
N PHE A 83 -2.79 -5.19 -1.90
CA PHE A 83 -2.38 -4.46 -0.70
C PHE A 83 -1.88 -5.37 0.43
N ILE A 84 -2.42 -6.59 0.54
CA ILE A 84 -1.91 -7.63 1.44
C ILE A 84 -0.51 -8.07 1.01
N HIS A 85 -0.27 -8.24 -0.29
CA HIS A 85 1.05 -8.59 -0.79
C HIS A 85 2.09 -7.53 -0.37
N ILE A 86 1.81 -6.24 -0.59
CA ILE A 86 2.73 -5.16 -0.20
C ILE A 86 2.99 -5.17 1.32
N ALA A 87 1.95 -5.28 2.16
CA ALA A 87 2.12 -5.37 3.62
C ALA A 87 3.00 -6.54 4.04
N ASN A 88 2.75 -7.72 3.47
CA ASN A 88 3.51 -8.93 3.77
C ASN A 88 4.98 -8.81 3.34
N GLU A 89 5.24 -8.22 2.19
CA GLU A 89 6.61 -8.01 1.71
C GLU A 89 7.35 -7.02 2.58
N TYR A 90 6.69 -5.94 2.99
CA TYR A 90 7.25 -4.99 3.96
C TYR A 90 7.62 -5.70 5.27
N ASP A 91 6.69 -6.42 5.89
CA ASP A 91 6.96 -7.14 7.14
C ASP A 91 8.08 -8.19 7.01
N LYS A 92 8.27 -8.80 5.84
CA LYS A 92 9.35 -9.80 5.65
C LYS A 92 10.72 -9.19 5.36
N LYS A 93 10.77 -8.00 4.77
CA LYS A 93 11.97 -7.48 4.09
C LYS A 93 12.49 -6.14 4.62
N THR A 94 11.74 -5.44 5.47
CA THR A 94 12.20 -4.23 6.18
C THR A 94 12.48 -4.49 7.65
#